data_AF-A0A8S1MYZ0-F1
#
_entry.id   AF-A0A8S1MYZ0-F1
#
_cell.length_a   1.000
_cell.length_b   1.000
_cell.length_c   1.000
_cell.angle_alpha   90.00
_cell.angle_beta   90.00
_cell.angle_gamma   90.00
#
_symmetry.space_group_name_H-M   'P 1'
#
loop_
_entity.id
_entity.type
_entity.pdbx_description
1 polymer ?
#
loop_
_entity_poly.entity_id
_entity_poly.type
_entity_poly.pdbx_seq_one_letter_code
_entity_poly.pdbx_strand_id
1 'polypeptide(L)'
;MIFRIFNSSLRRNFLTHVVASIIDFRVNSIIDFKVNSIIEKYPTTIIRPQWVIECIRRSQLVNIAPRFILYAPLAIMNEINKFYDKFGDSYYEIIDELALQDICDNIKINKPVNQDDLLLLEEELLFQLPKLWIFLNKTFYPYCSNHQISEVELETFKSRVIVREGTFVNSLYDDKLDFIILFKDQTFIQNERLKQFFNDKPYIQTTTYSRLMQLIEEQQQTILPS
;
A
#
# COMPACT_ATOMS: atom_id res chain seq x y z
N MET A 1 10.26 -8.22 -32.93
CA MET A 1 10.80 -6.99 -33.55
C MET A 1 12.22 -6.81 -33.05
N ILE A 2 13.23 -6.73 -33.93
CA ILE A 2 14.64 -6.56 -33.51
C ILE A 2 14.93 -5.06 -33.51
N PHE A 3 15.20 -4.47 -32.34
CA PHE A 3 15.69 -3.10 -32.24
C PHE A 3 17.21 -3.13 -32.15
N ARG A 4 17.89 -2.65 -33.20
CA ARG A 4 19.33 -2.31 -33.13
C ARG A 4 19.43 -0.82 -32.83
N ILE A 5 19.83 -0.47 -31.61
CA ILE A 5 20.06 0.93 -31.23
C ILE A 5 21.49 1.30 -31.65
N PHE A 6 21.63 2.10 -32.71
CA PHE A 6 22.90 2.73 -33.07
C PHE A 6 23.07 4.01 -32.26
N ASN A 7 24.13 4.08 -31.47
CA ASN A 7 24.43 5.19 -30.58
C ASN A 7 25.36 6.17 -31.31
N SER A 8 24.81 7.10 -32.10
CA SER A 8 25.56 8.21 -32.66
C SER A 8 25.10 9.53 -32.04
N SER A 9 25.93 10.01 -31.11
CA SER A 9 25.91 11.35 -30.51
C SER A 9 24.89 11.58 -29.40
N LEU A 10 25.30 11.30 -28.15
CA LEU A 10 25.13 12.21 -27.00
C LEU A 10 25.93 11.69 -25.80
N ARG A 11 27.11 12.30 -25.61
CA ARG A 11 27.89 12.19 -24.38
C ARG A 11 27.12 12.86 -23.25
N ARG A 12 26.66 12.08 -22.26
CA ARG A 12 27.01 12.20 -20.83
C ARG A 12 26.17 11.22 -20.01
N ASN A 13 26.89 10.33 -19.31
CA ASN A 13 26.52 9.61 -18.09
C ASN A 13 25.30 8.67 -18.23
N PHE A 14 25.46 7.43 -18.70
CA PHE A 14 25.66 6.30 -17.77
C PHE A 14 26.31 5.05 -18.44
N LEU A 15 26.70 5.13 -19.71
CA LEU A 15 27.21 4.00 -20.50
C LEU A 15 28.74 4.00 -20.73
N THR A 16 29.51 4.86 -20.07
CA THR A 16 30.95 4.99 -20.36
C THR A 16 31.88 4.06 -19.57
N HIS A 17 31.39 3.27 -18.62
CA HIS A 17 32.26 2.38 -17.83
C HIS A 17 31.91 0.89 -17.85
N VAL A 18 30.84 0.49 -18.54
CA VAL A 18 30.66 -0.90 -18.93
C VAL A 18 31.05 -0.98 -20.40
N VAL A 19 32.20 -1.64 -20.63
CA VAL A 19 32.77 -2.08 -21.90
C VAL A 19 31.81 -1.94 -23.09
N ALA A 20 32.28 -1.29 -24.15
CA ALA A 20 31.65 -1.25 -25.47
C ALA A 20 31.54 -2.64 -26.11
N SER A 21 30.77 -3.54 -25.49
CA SER A 21 30.24 -4.74 -26.09
C SER A 21 28.80 -4.42 -26.48
N ILE A 22 28.44 -4.73 -27.72
CA ILE A 22 27.08 -4.58 -28.23
C ILE A 22 26.20 -5.53 -27.41
N ILE A 23 25.48 -5.00 -26.41
CA ILE A 23 24.49 -5.77 -25.68
C ILE A 23 23.23 -5.80 -26.56
N ASP A 24 23.02 -6.92 -27.25
CA ASP A 24 21.82 -7.15 -28.05
C ASP A 24 20.64 -7.46 -27.11
N PHE A 25 19.75 -6.48 -26.96
CA PHE A 25 18.46 -6.65 -26.29
C PHE A 25 17.40 -7.13 -27.29
N ARG A 26 16.67 -8.19 -26.92
CA ARG A 26 15.52 -8.67 -27.70
C ARG A 26 14.23 -8.47 -26.92
N VAL A 27 13.25 -7.80 -27.53
CA VAL A 27 11.97 -7.49 -26.90
C VAL A 27 10.98 -8.63 -27.13
N ASN A 28 10.48 -9.26 -26.07
CA ASN A 28 9.41 -10.26 -26.10
C ASN A 28 8.57 -10.22 -24.82
N SER A 29 7.27 -10.51 -24.93
CA SER A 29 6.35 -10.57 -23.79
C SER A 29 6.42 -11.89 -23.02
N ILE A 30 6.73 -12.99 -23.71
CA ILE A 30 6.75 -14.36 -23.17
C ILE A 30 7.98 -15.14 -23.66
N ILE A 31 8.38 -16.15 -22.88
CA ILE A 31 9.41 -17.11 -23.29
C ILE A 31 8.71 -18.24 -24.04
N ASP A 32 8.81 -18.22 -25.37
CA ASP A 32 8.32 -19.30 -26.23
C ASP A 32 9.48 -20.18 -26.75
N PHE A 33 9.16 -21.20 -27.56
CA PHE A 33 10.16 -22.10 -28.12
C PHE A 33 11.21 -21.37 -28.98
N LYS A 34 10.86 -20.26 -29.62
CA LYS A 34 11.78 -19.46 -30.43
C LYS A 34 12.72 -18.68 -29.53
N VAL A 35 12.20 -18.10 -28.45
CA VAL A 35 12.98 -17.39 -27.44
C VAL A 35 13.97 -18.34 -26.77
N ASN A 36 13.54 -19.55 -26.38
CA ASN A 36 14.45 -20.55 -25.83
C ASN A 36 15.56 -20.93 -26.82
N SER A 37 15.21 -21.19 -28.08
CA SER A 37 16.20 -21.47 -29.13
C SER A 37 17.22 -20.34 -29.32
N ILE A 38 16.83 -19.10 -29.04
CA ILE A 38 17.70 -17.93 -29.12
C ILE A 38 18.60 -17.84 -27.87
N ILE A 39 18.04 -18.04 -26.69
CA ILE A 39 18.76 -18.04 -25.41
C ILE A 39 19.87 -19.09 -25.41
N GLU A 40 19.59 -20.29 -25.93
CA GLU A 40 20.57 -21.38 -26.00
C GLU A 40 21.71 -21.09 -26.98
N LYS A 41 21.45 -20.34 -28.05
CA LYS A 41 22.41 -20.10 -29.14
C LYS A 41 23.24 -18.82 -28.97
N TYR A 42 22.72 -17.83 -28.24
CA TYR A 42 23.34 -16.52 -28.15
C TYR A 42 23.31 -15.97 -26.72
N PRO A 43 24.39 -15.33 -26.26
CA PRO A 43 24.40 -14.59 -25.00
C PRO A 43 23.60 -13.29 -25.18
N THR A 44 22.27 -13.37 -25.10
CA THR A 44 21.35 -12.24 -25.31
C THR A 44 20.49 -12.01 -24.07
N THR A 45 20.08 -10.76 -23.89
CA THR A 45 19.12 -10.38 -22.85
C THR A 45 17.74 -10.20 -23.49
N ILE A 46 16.74 -10.90 -22.95
CA ILE A 46 15.35 -10.78 -23.36
C ILE A 46 14.65 -9.80 -22.40
N ILE A 47 14.15 -8.71 -22.96
CA ILE A 47 13.46 -7.65 -22.24
C ILE A 47 11.97 -7.65 -22.58
N ARG A 48 11.16 -7.22 -21.61
CA ARG A 48 9.72 -7.08 -21.73
C ARG A 48 9.38 -5.81 -22.53
N PRO A 49 8.27 -5.80 -23.31
CA PRO A 49 7.83 -4.61 -24.05
C PRO A 49 7.58 -3.38 -23.18
N GLN A 50 7.25 -3.59 -21.90
CA GLN A 50 7.04 -2.54 -20.90
C GLN A 50 8.20 -1.54 -20.84
N TRP A 51 9.44 -1.99 -21.05
CA TRP A 51 10.60 -1.09 -21.08
C TRP A 51 10.54 -0.09 -22.24
N VAL A 52 10.12 -0.54 -23.42
CA VAL A 52 9.97 0.32 -24.60
C VAL A 52 8.86 1.33 -24.36
N ILE A 53 7.74 0.88 -23.79
CA ILE A 53 6.62 1.75 -23.42
C ILE A 53 7.10 2.83 -22.44
N GLU A 54 7.90 2.45 -21.45
CA GLU A 54 8.42 3.38 -20.45
C GLU A 54 9.41 4.38 -21.03
N CYS A 55 10.26 3.96 -21.97
CA CYS A 55 11.15 4.87 -22.70
C CYS A 55 10.36 5.90 -23.52
N ILE A 56 9.27 5.46 -24.18
CA ILE A 56 8.37 6.35 -24.91
C ILE A 56 7.71 7.33 -23.95
N ARG A 57 7.15 6.83 -22.84
CA ARG A 57 6.45 7.64 -21.85
C ARG A 57 7.35 8.75 -21.27
N ARG A 58 8.58 8.42 -20.90
CA ARG A 58 9.54 9.40 -20.35
C ARG A 58 10.25 10.21 -21.42
N SER A 59 10.01 9.94 -22.71
CA SER A 59 10.73 10.55 -23.84
C SER A 59 12.26 10.49 -23.70
N GLN A 60 12.76 9.44 -23.03
CA GLN A 60 14.18 9.22 -22.78
C GLN A 60 14.48 7.73 -22.63
N LEU A 61 15.74 7.35 -22.84
CA LEU A 61 16.17 5.97 -22.62
C LEU A 61 16.22 5.69 -21.13
N VAL A 62 15.39 4.76 -20.66
CA VAL A 62 15.32 4.36 -19.25
C VAL A 62 16.34 3.25 -18.99
N ASN A 63 17.03 3.33 -17.85
CA ASN A 63 17.94 2.29 -17.41
C ASN A 63 17.19 0.95 -17.28
N ILE A 64 17.84 -0.14 -17.69
CA ILE A 64 17.23 -1.46 -17.60
C ILE A 64 17.21 -1.90 -16.14
N ALA A 65 16.01 -2.07 -15.62
CA ALA A 65 15.72 -2.58 -14.28
C ALA A 65 15.24 -4.05 -14.34
N PRO A 66 15.38 -4.82 -13.24
CA PRO A 66 14.94 -6.21 -13.17
C PRO A 66 13.50 -6.45 -13.64
N ARG A 67 12.57 -5.54 -13.33
CA ARG A 67 11.15 -5.62 -13.74
C ARG A 67 10.95 -5.69 -15.26
N PHE A 68 11.89 -5.15 -16.02
CA PHE A 68 11.87 -5.17 -17.48
C PHE A 68 12.52 -6.41 -18.09
N ILE A 69 13.13 -7.30 -17.29
CA ILE A 69 13.87 -8.45 -17.80
C ILE A 69 12.98 -9.68 -17.76
N LEU A 70 12.93 -10.36 -18.90
CA LEU A 70 12.30 -11.68 -19.01
C LEU A 70 13.35 -12.78 -18.86
N TYR A 71 14.53 -12.56 -19.42
CA TYR A 71 15.70 -13.43 -19.29
C TYR A 71 16.98 -12.59 -19.45
N ALA A 72 17.99 -12.85 -18.63
CA ALA A 72 19.33 -12.29 -18.84
C ALA A 72 20.40 -13.31 -18.40
N PRO A 73 21.58 -13.32 -19.03
CA PRO A 73 22.72 -14.08 -18.54
C PRO A 73 23.08 -13.69 -17.11
N LEU A 74 23.58 -14.64 -16.32
CA LEU A 74 23.88 -14.43 -14.89
C LEU A 74 24.83 -13.24 -14.65
N ALA A 75 25.84 -13.06 -15.50
CA ALA A 75 26.77 -11.93 -15.40
C ALA A 75 26.05 -10.58 -15.51
N ILE A 76 25.07 -10.46 -16.42
CA ILE A 76 24.29 -9.23 -16.61
C ILE A 76 23.36 -9.01 -15.42
N MET A 77 22.68 -10.06 -14.94
CA MET A 77 21.85 -9.95 -13.72
C MET A 77 22.66 -9.54 -12.51
N ASN A 78 23.87 -10.06 -12.34
CA ASN A 78 24.75 -9.69 -11.23
C ASN A 78 25.16 -8.22 -11.26
N GLU A 79 25.39 -7.65 -12.44
CA GLU A 79 25.67 -6.21 -12.57
C GLU A 79 24.43 -5.37 -12.23
N ILE A 80 23.25 -5.79 -12.70
CA ILE A 80 21.99 -5.07 -12.44
C ILE A 80 21.63 -5.10 -10.95
N ASN A 81 21.80 -6.24 -10.29
CA ASN A 81 21.49 -6.41 -8.87
C ASN A 81 22.36 -5.55 -7.93
N LYS A 82 23.41 -4.88 -8.44
CA LYS A 82 24.17 -3.87 -7.66
C LYS A 82 23.43 -2.54 -7.51
N PHE A 83 22.47 -2.27 -8.40
CA PHE A 83 21.76 -0.99 -8.49
C PHE A 83 20.29 -1.09 -8.11
N TYR A 84 19.75 -2.31 -8.11
CA TYR A 84 18.35 -2.58 -7.83
C TYR A 84 18.20 -3.65 -6.75
N ASP A 85 17.11 -3.55 -6.01
CA ASP A 85 16.70 -4.59 -5.10
C ASP A 85 16.13 -5.82 -5.84
N LYS A 86 15.79 -6.85 -5.06
CA LYS A 86 15.23 -8.10 -5.60
C LYS A 86 13.86 -7.94 -6.28
N PHE A 87 13.18 -6.82 -6.09
CA PHE A 87 11.89 -6.51 -6.67
C PHE A 87 11.98 -5.53 -7.86
N GLY A 88 13.15 -4.92 -8.07
CA GLY A 88 13.43 -4.00 -9.17
C GLY A 88 13.26 -2.52 -8.81
N ASP A 89 13.26 -2.19 -7.52
CA ASP A 89 13.38 -0.82 -7.02
C ASP A 89 14.84 -0.37 -7.02
N SER A 90 15.10 0.90 -7.37
CA SER A 90 16.46 1.43 -7.46
C SER A 90 16.98 1.86 -6.10
N TYR A 91 18.24 1.54 -5.78
CA TYR A 91 18.89 2.06 -4.58
C TYR A 91 19.30 3.54 -4.69
N TYR A 92 19.37 4.08 -5.91
CA TYR A 92 20.01 5.38 -6.17
C TYR A 92 19.10 6.37 -6.90
N GLU A 93 18.04 5.90 -7.55
CA GLU A 93 17.11 6.73 -8.30
C GLU A 93 15.76 6.79 -7.60
N ILE A 94 15.18 7.99 -7.50
CA ILE A 94 13.80 8.16 -7.03
C ILE A 94 12.86 7.65 -8.12
N ILE A 95 11.96 6.74 -7.76
CA ILE A 95 10.91 6.25 -8.63
C ILE A 95 9.62 7.06 -8.47
N ASP A 96 8.82 7.13 -9.54
CA ASP A 96 7.49 7.73 -9.52
C ASP A 96 6.43 6.72 -9.05
N GLU A 97 5.26 7.22 -8.65
CA GLU A 97 4.14 6.42 -8.13
C GLU A 97 3.75 5.27 -9.07
N LEU A 98 3.75 5.50 -10.38
CA LEU A 98 3.46 4.47 -11.38
C LEU A 98 4.50 3.34 -11.41
N ALA A 99 5.78 3.67 -11.25
CA ALA A 99 6.84 2.66 -11.19
C ALA A 99 6.79 1.88 -9.87
N LEU A 100 6.44 2.54 -8.77
CA LEU A 100 6.25 1.87 -7.48
C LEU A 100 5.06 0.91 -7.55
N GLN A 101 3.95 1.34 -8.14
CA GLN A 101 2.78 0.49 -8.36
C GLN A 101 3.12 -0.75 -9.19
N ASP A 102 3.83 -0.59 -10.31
CA ASP A 102 4.28 -1.72 -11.13
C ASP A 102 5.18 -2.69 -10.35
N ILE A 103 6.08 -2.18 -9.50
CA ILE A 103 6.90 -3.04 -8.62
C ILE A 103 5.99 -3.83 -7.68
N CYS A 104 5.09 -3.14 -6.94
CA CYS A 104 4.18 -3.76 -5.99
C CYS A 104 3.28 -4.83 -6.62
N ASP A 105 2.70 -4.57 -7.79
CA ASP A 105 1.82 -5.50 -8.51
C ASP A 105 2.54 -6.80 -8.93
N ASN A 106 3.86 -6.74 -9.08
CA ASN A 106 4.69 -7.89 -9.46
C ASN A 106 5.32 -8.63 -8.26
N ILE A 107 5.12 -8.16 -7.01
CA ILE A 107 5.61 -8.84 -5.80
C ILE A 107 4.75 -10.09 -5.56
N LYS A 108 5.39 -11.27 -5.62
CA LYS A 108 4.76 -12.53 -5.24
C LYS A 108 4.90 -12.77 -3.74
N ILE A 109 3.81 -12.58 -3.00
CA ILE A 109 3.75 -12.84 -1.56
C ILE A 109 3.62 -14.36 -1.36
N ASN A 110 4.77 -15.03 -1.22
CA ASN A 110 4.84 -16.49 -1.07
C ASN A 110 4.98 -16.96 0.40
N LYS A 111 5.01 -16.02 1.35
CA LYS A 111 5.15 -16.32 2.77
C LYS A 111 4.00 -15.71 3.55
N PRO A 112 3.41 -16.44 4.51
CA PRO A 112 2.49 -15.83 5.47
C PRO A 112 3.26 -14.75 6.23
N VAL A 113 2.68 -13.55 6.29
CA VAL A 113 3.25 -12.45 7.06
C VAL A 113 3.02 -12.74 8.54
N ASN A 114 4.05 -12.59 9.35
CA ASN A 114 3.92 -12.68 10.79
C ASN A 114 3.08 -11.49 11.30
N GLN A 115 2.02 -11.77 12.05
CA GLN A 115 1.17 -10.72 12.62
C GLN A 115 1.94 -9.82 13.59
N ASP A 116 2.93 -10.35 14.31
CA ASP A 116 3.74 -9.55 15.22
C ASP A 116 4.62 -8.54 14.47
N ASP A 117 5.17 -8.93 13.31
CA ASP A 117 5.98 -8.02 12.47
C ASP A 117 5.10 -6.93 11.84
N LEU A 118 3.84 -7.25 11.52
CA LEU A 118 2.86 -6.25 11.06
C LEU A 118 2.53 -5.25 12.15
N LEU A 119 2.28 -5.71 13.39
CA LEU A 119 2.00 -4.83 14.52
C LEU A 119 3.16 -3.89 14.82
N LEU A 120 4.41 -4.36 14.75
CA LEU A 120 5.59 -3.51 14.93
C LEU A 120 5.72 -2.46 13.82
N LEU A 121 5.48 -2.85 12.57
CA LEU A 121 5.49 -1.91 11.44
C LEU A 121 4.33 -0.91 11.53
N GLU A 122 3.17 -1.37 11.97
CA GLU A 122 2.01 -0.52 12.26
C GLU A 122 2.35 0.50 13.35
N GLU A 123 2.99 0.11 14.45
CA GLU A 123 3.45 1.03 15.50
C GLU A 123 4.42 2.08 14.94
N GLU A 124 5.37 1.70 14.07
CA GLU A 124 6.31 2.63 13.45
C GLU A 124 5.62 3.60 12.47
N LEU A 125 4.68 3.08 11.66
CA LEU A 125 3.91 3.87 10.68
C LEU A 125 2.82 4.72 11.33
N LEU A 126 2.26 4.32 12.48
CA LEU A 126 1.26 5.07 13.25
C LEU A 126 1.76 6.46 13.62
N PHE A 127 3.06 6.60 13.91
CA PHE A 127 3.68 7.90 14.16
C PHE A 127 3.73 8.80 12.91
N GLN A 128 3.74 8.22 11.71
CA GLN A 128 3.86 8.92 10.43
C GLN A 128 2.51 9.14 9.72
N LEU A 129 1.54 8.25 9.93
CA LEU A 129 0.21 8.26 9.31
C LEU A 129 -0.94 8.25 10.35
N PRO A 130 -0.94 9.14 11.36
CA PRO A 130 -1.87 9.06 12.49
C PRO A 130 -3.35 9.23 12.13
N LYS A 131 -3.68 9.65 10.90
CA LYS A 131 -5.02 10.17 10.57
C LYS A 131 -6.02 9.10 10.12
N LEU A 132 -5.55 7.99 9.57
CA LEU A 132 -6.41 6.89 9.11
C LEU A 132 -6.60 5.80 10.17
N TRP A 133 -5.82 5.75 11.25
CA TRP A 133 -5.85 4.62 12.19
C TRP A 133 -6.24 5.01 13.62
N ILE A 134 -6.95 6.14 13.78
CA ILE A 134 -7.32 6.67 15.11
C ILE A 134 -8.20 5.72 15.94
N PHE A 135 -8.82 4.73 15.31
CA PHE A 135 -9.66 3.73 15.97
C PHE A 135 -9.11 2.31 15.86
N LEU A 136 -7.83 2.16 15.47
CA LEU A 136 -7.18 0.85 15.41
C LEU A 136 -7.29 0.13 16.76
N ASN A 137 -7.65 -1.15 16.70
CA ASN A 137 -7.87 -2.01 17.87
C ASN A 137 -8.92 -1.47 18.87
N LYS A 138 -9.83 -0.58 18.42
CA LYS A 138 -10.97 -0.12 19.23
C LYS A 138 -12.26 -0.73 18.73
N THR A 139 -13.05 -1.24 19.67
CA THR A 139 -14.38 -1.76 19.40
C THR A 139 -15.45 -0.81 19.95
N PHE A 140 -16.54 -0.68 19.20
CA PHE A 140 -17.61 0.27 19.50
C PHE A 140 -18.97 -0.43 19.55
N TYR A 141 -19.82 0.01 20.48
CA TYR A 141 -21.25 -0.31 20.48
C TYR A 141 -22.07 0.97 20.29
N PRO A 142 -22.89 1.09 19.23
CA PRO A 142 -23.75 2.24 19.03
C PRO A 142 -25.00 2.10 19.91
N TYR A 143 -25.05 2.88 20.99
CA TYR A 143 -26.21 2.91 21.86
C TYR A 143 -27.23 3.93 21.36
N CYS A 144 -28.18 3.44 20.55
CA CYS A 144 -29.32 4.21 20.05
C CYS A 144 -30.62 3.68 20.64
N SER A 145 -31.41 4.56 21.25
CA SER A 145 -32.83 4.23 21.45
C SER A 145 -33.58 4.36 20.13
N ASN A 146 -34.59 3.52 19.93
CA ASN A 146 -35.44 3.53 18.73
C ASN A 146 -35.89 4.97 18.46
N HIS A 147 -35.58 5.48 17.26
CA HIS A 147 -35.96 6.81 16.72
C HIS A 147 -34.95 7.96 16.90
N GLN A 148 -33.77 7.74 17.48
CA GLN A 148 -32.79 8.83 17.64
C GLN A 148 -31.96 9.11 16.38
N ILE A 149 -31.67 8.09 15.58
CA ILE A 149 -30.86 8.17 14.37
C ILE A 149 -31.54 7.42 13.24
N SER A 150 -31.38 7.89 12.00
CA SER A 150 -31.81 7.13 10.83
C SER A 150 -30.85 5.97 10.57
N GLU A 151 -31.33 4.87 9.99
CA GLU A 151 -30.48 3.73 9.63
C GLU A 151 -29.33 4.14 8.71
N VAL A 152 -29.61 5.01 7.72
CA VAL A 152 -28.61 5.55 6.79
C VAL A 152 -27.51 6.33 7.51
N GLU A 153 -27.89 7.17 8.47
CA GLU A 153 -26.93 7.97 9.24
C GLU A 153 -26.07 7.09 10.15
N LEU A 154 -26.65 6.04 10.76
CA LEU A 154 -25.92 5.06 11.55
C LEU A 154 -24.92 4.26 10.70
N GLU A 155 -25.35 3.77 9.53
CA GLU A 155 -24.46 3.01 8.63
C GLU A 155 -23.37 3.90 8.02
N THR A 156 -23.69 5.16 7.69
CA THR A 156 -22.69 6.14 7.27
C THR A 156 -21.65 6.36 8.37
N PHE A 157 -22.10 6.50 9.61
CA PHE A 157 -21.22 6.63 10.76
C PHE A 157 -20.33 5.40 10.96
N LYS A 158 -20.92 4.20 10.95
CA LYS A 158 -20.16 2.94 11.07
C LYS A 158 -19.09 2.85 10.00
N SER A 159 -19.43 3.17 8.76
CA SER A 159 -18.49 3.17 7.64
C SER A 159 -17.31 4.11 7.88
N ARG A 160 -17.55 5.31 8.44
CA ARG A 160 -16.48 6.27 8.77
C ARG A 160 -15.53 5.76 9.87
N VAL A 161 -16.05 5.01 10.84
CA VAL A 161 -15.25 4.39 11.91
C VAL A 161 -14.48 3.17 11.37
N ILE A 162 -15.11 2.34 10.54
CA ILE A 162 -14.50 1.14 9.93
C ILE A 162 -13.35 1.52 9.00
N VAL A 163 -13.53 2.53 8.14
CA VAL A 163 -12.44 3.08 7.30
C VAL A 163 -11.26 3.58 8.13
N ARG A 164 -11.45 3.75 9.45
CA ARG A 164 -10.42 4.15 10.40
C ARG A 164 -9.96 3.02 11.33
N GLU A 165 -10.15 1.78 10.89
CA GLU A 165 -9.79 0.53 11.59
C GLU A 165 -10.54 0.28 12.91
N GLY A 166 -11.63 1.00 13.14
CA GLY A 166 -12.55 0.71 14.25
C GLY A 166 -13.49 -0.44 13.91
N THR A 167 -13.88 -1.21 14.92
CA THR A 167 -14.80 -2.34 14.75
C THR A 167 -16.08 -2.16 15.57
N PHE A 168 -17.17 -2.80 15.18
CA PHE A 168 -18.43 -2.74 15.90
C PHE A 168 -18.79 -4.10 16.48
N VAL A 169 -19.28 -4.09 17.72
CA VAL A 169 -19.88 -5.27 18.35
C VAL A 169 -21.40 -5.17 18.29
N ASN A 170 -22.06 -6.34 18.26
CA ASN A 170 -23.52 -6.43 18.16
C ASN A 170 -24.22 -6.39 19.52
N SER A 171 -23.46 -6.47 20.62
CA SER A 171 -23.99 -6.57 21.98
C SER A 171 -23.21 -5.69 22.94
N LEU A 172 -23.91 -5.08 23.90
CA LEU A 172 -23.31 -4.40 25.06
C LEU A 172 -22.50 -5.37 25.93
N TYR A 173 -22.85 -6.64 25.93
CA TYR A 173 -22.20 -7.64 26.78
C TYR A 173 -20.99 -8.29 26.14
N ASP A 174 -20.58 -7.85 24.94
CA ASP A 174 -19.38 -8.37 24.29
C ASP A 174 -18.15 -8.09 25.15
N ASP A 175 -17.28 -9.09 25.31
CA ASP A 175 -16.08 -8.98 26.13
C ASP A 175 -14.99 -8.16 25.48
N LYS A 176 -15.10 -7.95 24.16
CA LYS A 176 -14.16 -7.13 23.40
C LYS A 176 -14.53 -5.65 23.41
N LEU A 177 -15.68 -5.26 23.97
CA LEU A 177 -16.21 -3.89 23.93
C LEU A 177 -15.33 -2.89 24.68
N ASP A 178 -14.85 -1.86 23.97
CA ASP A 178 -14.07 -0.76 24.54
C ASP A 178 -14.91 0.50 24.78
N PHE A 179 -15.76 0.86 23.80
CA PHE A 179 -16.48 2.14 23.79
C PHE A 179 -17.98 1.99 23.53
N ILE A 180 -18.78 2.67 24.34
CA ILE A 180 -20.21 2.88 24.08
C ILE A 180 -20.41 4.28 23.51
N ILE A 181 -21.08 4.35 22.36
CA ILE A 181 -21.37 5.60 21.65
C ILE A 181 -22.80 6.03 21.96
N LEU A 182 -22.94 7.20 22.57
CA LEU A 182 -24.21 7.80 22.94
C LEU A 182 -24.69 8.77 21.86
N PHE A 183 -25.92 8.59 21.39
CA PHE A 183 -26.55 9.44 20.37
C PHE A 183 -27.55 10.42 21.00
N LYS A 184 -27.60 11.67 20.47
CA LYS A 184 -28.52 12.78 20.82
C LYS A 184 -28.82 12.94 22.32
N ASP A 185 -28.08 13.81 23.01
CA ASP A 185 -28.28 14.28 24.39
C ASP A 185 -28.59 13.21 25.45
N GLN A 186 -28.37 11.94 25.14
CA GLN A 186 -28.37 10.87 26.12
C GLN A 186 -27.19 11.10 27.04
N THR A 187 -27.47 11.82 28.13
CA THR A 187 -26.57 11.89 29.25
C THR A 187 -26.64 10.55 29.97
N PHE A 188 -25.47 10.00 30.28
CA PHE A 188 -25.27 8.83 31.15
C PHE A 188 -26.20 8.80 32.37
N ILE A 189 -26.54 10.00 32.87
CA ILE A 189 -27.37 10.28 34.03
C ILE A 189 -28.78 9.67 33.92
N GLN A 190 -29.34 9.54 32.71
CA GLN A 190 -30.75 9.16 32.53
C GLN A 190 -31.00 7.66 32.33
N ASN A 191 -29.95 6.83 32.23
CA ASN A 191 -30.11 5.43 31.84
C ASN A 191 -29.63 4.47 32.95
N GLU A 192 -30.54 4.08 33.83
CA GLU A 192 -30.26 3.15 34.95
C GLU A 192 -29.66 1.81 34.49
N ARG A 193 -30.01 1.33 33.29
CA ARG A 193 -29.39 0.13 32.71
C ARG A 193 -27.90 0.32 32.41
N LEU A 194 -27.52 1.48 31.89
CA LEU A 194 -26.11 1.79 31.64
C LEU A 194 -25.37 1.94 32.98
N LYS A 195 -25.93 2.62 33.97
CA LYS A 195 -25.31 2.73 35.31
C LYS A 195 -25.00 1.37 35.92
N GLN A 196 -25.96 0.44 35.86
CA GLN A 196 -25.76 -0.91 36.36
C GLN A 196 -24.67 -1.65 35.57
N PHE A 197 -24.67 -1.53 34.23
CA PHE A 197 -23.65 -2.14 33.39
C PHE A 197 -22.23 -1.62 33.68
N PHE A 198 -22.07 -0.31 33.93
CA PHE A 198 -20.75 0.26 34.25
C PHE A 198 -20.23 -0.14 35.63
N ASN A 199 -21.12 -0.45 36.59
CA ASN A 199 -20.68 -1.05 37.85
C ASN A 199 -20.04 -2.42 37.62
N ASP A 200 -20.55 -3.19 36.66
CA ASP A 200 -20.04 -4.51 36.32
C ASP A 200 -18.80 -4.47 35.41
N LYS A 201 -18.70 -3.47 34.53
CA LYS A 201 -17.59 -3.28 33.58
C LYS A 201 -17.05 -1.83 33.60
N PRO A 202 -16.29 -1.43 34.64
CA PRO A 202 -15.84 -0.04 34.82
C PRO A 202 -14.74 0.41 33.83
N TYR A 203 -14.13 -0.52 33.09
CA TYR A 203 -13.09 -0.23 32.10
C TYR A 203 -13.66 0.26 30.76
N ILE A 204 -14.96 0.05 30.50
CA ILE A 204 -15.60 0.49 29.27
C ILE A 204 -15.81 2.00 29.32
N GLN A 205 -15.47 2.69 28.22
CA GLN A 205 -15.59 4.14 28.12
C GLN A 205 -16.88 4.55 27.41
N THR A 206 -17.36 5.76 27.67
CA THR A 206 -18.45 6.37 26.91
C THR A 206 -17.94 7.56 26.10
N THR A 207 -18.51 7.72 24.91
CA THR A 207 -18.30 8.91 24.08
C THR A 207 -19.59 9.29 23.39
N THR A 208 -19.70 10.52 22.92
CA THR A 208 -20.87 10.97 22.16
C THR A 208 -20.62 10.87 20.67
N TYR A 209 -21.69 10.63 19.92
CA TYR A 209 -21.67 10.69 18.47
C TYR A 209 -21.02 11.98 17.95
N SER A 210 -21.45 13.13 18.47
CA SER A 210 -20.92 14.44 18.06
C SER A 210 -19.43 14.58 18.33
N ARG A 211 -18.93 14.04 19.46
CA ARG A 211 -17.51 14.09 19.78
C ARG A 211 -16.68 13.22 18.84
N LEU A 212 -17.15 12.02 18.52
CA LEU A 212 -16.48 11.14 17.54
C LEU A 212 -16.47 11.76 16.14
N MET A 213 -17.59 12.36 15.72
CA MET A 213 -17.67 13.04 14.43
C MET A 213 -16.74 14.25 14.36
N GLN A 214 -16.66 15.04 15.43
CA GLN A 214 -15.70 16.14 15.53
C GLN A 214 -14.25 15.64 15.43
N LEU A 215 -13.89 14.56 16.14
CA LEU A 215 -12.57 13.95 16.03
C LEU A 215 -12.27 13.48 14.61
N ILE A 216 -13.26 12.88 13.93
CA ILE A 216 -13.15 12.46 12.54
C ILE A 216 -12.92 13.66 11.60
N GLU A 217 -13.61 14.77 11.83
CA GLU A 217 -13.56 15.99 11.00
C GLU A 217 -12.28 16.82 11.23
N GLU A 218 -11.83 16.98 12.47
CA GLU A 218 -10.56 17.64 12.83
C GLU A 218 -9.37 16.97 12.12
N GLN A 219 -9.43 15.65 11.97
CA GLN A 219 -8.42 14.90 11.22
C GLN A 219 -8.52 15.06 9.70
N GLN A 220 -9.72 15.36 9.15
CA GLN A 220 -9.90 15.60 7.71
C GLN A 220 -9.43 16.99 7.27
N GLN A 221 -9.61 18.02 8.09
CA GLN A 221 -9.25 19.40 7.72
C GLN A 221 -7.73 19.61 7.60
N THR A 222 -6.92 18.78 8.25
CA THR A 222 -5.46 18.83 8.12
C THR A 222 -4.91 18.09 6.88
N ILE A 223 -5.79 17.58 6.00
CA ILE A 223 -5.42 16.83 4.78
C ILE A 223 -5.53 17.70 3.52
N LEU A 224 -6.34 18.76 3.53
CA LEU A 224 -6.45 19.67 2.40
C LEU A 224 -5.35 20.75 2.51
N PRO A 225 -4.35 20.79 1.60
CA PRO A 225 -3.47 21.94 1.53
C PRO A 225 -4.30 23.18 1.17
N SER A 226 -3.96 24.31 1.80
CA SER A 226 -4.37 25.63 1.35
C SER A 226 -3.58 26.05 0.11
#